data_AF-A0A8T2KQZ4-F1
#
_entry.id   AF-A0A8T2KQZ4-F1
#
_cell.length_a   1.000
_cell.length_b   1.000
_cell.length_c   1.000
_cell.angle_alpha   90.00
_cell.angle_beta   90.00
_cell.angle_gamma   90.00
#
_symmetry.space_group_name_H-M   'P 1'
#
loop_
_entity.id
_entity.type
_entity.pdbx_description
1 polymer ?
#
loop_
_entity_poly.entity_id
_entity_poly.type
_entity_poly.pdbx_seq_one_letter_code
_entity_poly.pdbx_strand_id
1 'polypeptide(L)'
;RELLLEGDIVLPRTRNALVCANNNCFWKKSSTGLVQVPFTVSADFCKAVIAGAMATFHSKTCIRFSSLSPLRCYSSLGRTGGKQVVSLSKRGCVYHGIVQHELNHALGFYHEHTRSDRDRYVTINWQNIDPTMQYNFNKENTNNLNTPYDYSSVMHYGKTAFTINGLNTITPIPDASVQIGQRVDLSVIDIQRINTLYNC
;
A
#
# COMPACT_ATOMS: atom_id res chain seq x y z
N ARG A 1 -3.13 22.25 -2.94
CA ARG A 1 -3.46 21.18 -1.97
C ARG A 1 -3.77 19.97 -2.81
N GLU A 2 -2.93 18.95 -2.79
CA GLU A 2 -3.12 17.75 -3.62
C GLU A 2 -4.26 16.90 -3.03
N LEU A 3 -4.98 16.18 -3.89
CA LEU A 3 -6.07 15.30 -3.49
C LEU A 3 -5.56 13.86 -3.53
N LEU A 4 -5.51 13.21 -2.37
CA LEU A 4 -4.99 11.86 -2.21
C LEU A 4 -6.16 10.88 -2.24
N LEU A 5 -6.12 9.89 -3.12
CA LEU A 5 -7.05 8.76 -3.05
C LEU A 5 -6.66 7.90 -1.86
N GLU A 6 -7.64 7.30 -1.17
CA GLU A 6 -7.36 6.46 0.00
C GLU A 6 -6.48 7.20 1.05
N GLY A 7 -6.60 8.53 1.14
CA GLY A 7 -5.89 9.35 2.14
C GLY A 7 -4.38 9.58 1.90
N ASP A 8 -3.67 8.66 1.25
CA ASP A 8 -2.21 8.67 1.04
C ASP A 8 -1.77 8.45 -0.44
N ILE A 9 -2.61 7.88 -1.30
CA ILE A 9 -2.27 7.57 -2.69
C ILE A 9 -2.32 8.80 -3.62
N VAL A 10 -1.19 9.14 -4.23
CA VAL A 10 -1.10 10.07 -5.37
C VAL A 10 -1.45 9.34 -6.68
N LEU A 11 -2.65 9.58 -7.21
CA LEU A 11 -3.16 8.98 -8.45
C LEU A 11 -2.30 9.29 -9.69
N PRO A 12 -2.13 8.31 -10.58
CA PRO A 12 -3.05 8.17 -11.72
C PRO A 12 -4.07 7.03 -11.56
N ARG A 13 -5.11 7.04 -12.40
CA ARG A 13 -6.41 6.37 -12.19
C ARG A 13 -6.37 4.82 -11.99
N THR A 14 -6.74 4.41 -10.76
CA THR A 14 -7.53 3.22 -10.32
C THR A 14 -6.91 1.80 -10.19
N ARG A 15 -7.50 1.02 -9.25
CA ARG A 15 -7.51 -0.46 -9.05
C ARG A 15 -6.40 -1.15 -8.22
N ASN A 16 -6.76 -1.82 -7.12
CA ASN A 16 -5.86 -2.70 -6.33
C ASN A 16 -5.26 -3.85 -7.16
N ALA A 17 -3.97 -4.11 -6.94
CA ALA A 17 -3.08 -4.90 -7.80
C ALA A 17 -3.22 -4.48 -9.27
N LEU A 18 -2.91 -3.19 -9.50
CA LEU A 18 -3.12 -2.38 -10.71
C LEU A 18 -3.45 -3.19 -11.98
N VAL A 19 -4.74 -3.35 -12.27
CA VAL A 19 -5.24 -4.24 -13.33
C VAL A 19 -4.83 -3.71 -14.71
N CYS A 20 -3.64 -4.11 -15.13
CA CYS A 20 -2.90 -3.55 -16.24
C CYS A 20 -2.92 -4.50 -17.44
N ALA A 21 -3.86 -4.29 -18.38
CA ALA A 21 -4.06 -5.15 -19.54
C ALA A 21 -2.78 -5.45 -20.36
N ASN A 22 -1.79 -4.54 -20.33
CA ASN A 22 -0.55 -4.64 -21.10
C ASN A 22 0.71 -4.81 -20.22
N ASN A 23 0.57 -5.10 -18.91
CA ASN A 23 1.65 -5.20 -17.89
C ASN A 23 2.65 -4.02 -17.75
N ASN A 24 2.56 -2.98 -18.59
CA ASN A 24 3.44 -1.80 -18.58
C ASN A 24 3.41 -0.98 -17.27
N CYS A 25 2.40 -1.20 -16.43
CA CYS A 25 2.13 -0.51 -15.17
C CYS A 25 2.84 -1.15 -13.96
N PHE A 26 3.56 -2.25 -14.15
CA PHE A 26 4.37 -2.89 -13.10
C PHE A 26 5.86 -2.66 -13.32
N TRP A 27 6.66 -2.82 -12.27
CA TRP A 27 8.13 -2.76 -12.39
C TRP A 27 8.65 -3.97 -13.18
N LYS A 28 9.52 -3.71 -14.17
CA LYS A 28 9.99 -4.78 -15.07
C LYS A 28 10.97 -5.71 -14.35
N LYS A 29 10.71 -7.02 -14.44
CA LYS A 29 11.64 -8.07 -14.03
C LYS A 29 12.82 -8.15 -15.01
N SER A 30 14.03 -8.32 -14.50
CA SER A 30 15.26 -8.52 -15.27
C SER A 30 15.38 -9.94 -15.80
N SER A 31 16.30 -10.16 -16.74
CA SER A 31 16.75 -11.50 -17.14
C SER A 31 17.36 -12.31 -15.98
N THR A 32 17.88 -11.64 -14.95
CA THR A 32 18.36 -12.25 -13.69
C THR A 32 17.24 -12.57 -12.69
N GLY A 33 15.96 -12.42 -13.07
CA GLY A 33 14.83 -12.76 -12.22
C GLY A 33 14.53 -11.79 -11.09
N LEU A 34 15.11 -10.58 -11.11
CA LEU A 34 14.94 -9.57 -10.06
C LEU A 34 14.15 -8.36 -10.56
N VAL A 35 13.36 -7.74 -9.69
CA VAL A 35 12.59 -6.54 -10.01
C VAL A 35 13.28 -5.33 -9.40
N GLN A 36 13.92 -4.51 -10.25
CA GLN A 36 14.66 -3.33 -9.81
C GLN A 36 13.72 -2.12 -9.70
N VAL A 37 13.56 -1.61 -8.48
CA VAL A 37 12.73 -0.45 -8.14
C VAL A 37 13.65 0.72 -7.75
N PRO A 38 13.97 1.63 -8.69
CA PRO A 38 14.82 2.79 -8.41
C PRO A 38 14.12 3.81 -7.50
N PHE A 39 14.82 4.31 -6.47
CA PHE A 39 14.26 5.23 -5.48
C PHE A 39 15.22 6.38 -5.09
N THR A 40 14.68 7.45 -4.51
CA THR A 40 15.45 8.56 -3.93
C THR A 40 14.87 9.02 -2.60
N VAL A 41 15.65 8.97 -1.52
CA VAL A 41 15.25 9.44 -0.17
C VAL A 41 15.84 10.82 0.09
N SER A 42 15.00 11.83 0.34
CA SER A 42 15.48 13.18 0.70
C SER A 42 16.46 13.12 1.87
N ALA A 43 17.46 14.01 1.89
CA ALA A 43 18.45 14.10 2.97
C ALA A 43 17.81 14.30 4.36
N ASP A 44 16.57 14.79 4.37
CA ASP A 44 15.69 15.02 5.50
C ASP A 44 15.17 13.79 6.26
N PHE A 45 15.39 12.56 5.77
CA PHE A 45 14.82 11.34 6.35
C PHE A 45 15.86 10.38 6.94
N CYS A 46 15.44 9.64 7.98
CA CYS A 46 16.24 8.57 8.57
C CYS A 46 16.37 7.38 7.62
N LYS A 47 17.45 7.38 6.81
CA LYS A 47 17.78 6.35 5.83
C LYS A 47 17.82 4.93 6.41
N ALA A 48 18.18 4.79 7.70
CA ALA A 48 18.32 3.50 8.37
C ALA A 48 17.00 2.72 8.46
N VAL A 49 15.90 3.36 8.87
CA VAL A 49 14.59 2.70 8.95
C VAL A 49 14.07 2.34 7.56
N ILE A 50 14.30 3.20 6.57
CA ILE A 50 13.90 2.93 5.18
C ILE A 50 14.67 1.73 4.62
N ALA A 51 15.97 1.63 4.90
CA ALA A 51 16.77 0.45 4.55
C ALA A 51 16.27 -0.82 5.28
N GLY A 52 15.89 -0.72 6.56
CA GLY A 52 15.30 -1.83 7.33
C GLY A 52 13.97 -2.34 6.73
N ALA A 53 13.06 -1.43 6.38
CA ALA A 53 11.82 -1.77 5.69
C ALA A 53 12.08 -2.46 4.34
N MET A 54 13.01 -1.92 3.55
CA MET A 54 13.43 -2.49 2.26
C MET A 54 14.07 -3.88 2.39
N ALA A 55 14.82 -4.15 3.47
CA ALA A 55 15.45 -5.45 3.71
C ALA A 55 14.42 -6.60 3.84
N THR A 56 13.20 -6.31 4.28
CA THR A 56 12.11 -7.30 4.31
C THR A 56 11.72 -7.75 2.91
N PHE A 57 11.54 -6.79 1.98
CA PHE A 57 11.29 -7.12 0.57
C PHE A 57 12.49 -7.85 -0.04
N HIS A 58 13.72 -7.43 0.26
CA HIS A 58 14.93 -8.04 -0.31
C HIS A 58 15.13 -9.51 0.13
N SER A 59 14.71 -9.85 1.35
CA SER A 59 14.83 -11.21 1.92
C SER A 59 13.65 -12.12 1.58
N LYS A 60 12.41 -11.60 1.53
CA LYS A 60 11.19 -12.40 1.35
C LYS A 60 10.62 -12.40 -0.09
N THR A 61 11.19 -11.61 -1.02
CA THR A 61 10.70 -11.45 -2.40
C THR A 61 11.81 -11.27 -3.44
N CYS A 62 11.47 -11.21 -4.73
CA CYS A 62 12.39 -10.82 -5.81
C CYS A 62 12.51 -9.30 -6.06
N ILE A 63 11.86 -8.45 -5.26
CA ILE A 63 11.96 -6.98 -5.32
C ILE A 63 13.31 -6.50 -4.78
N ARG A 64 13.97 -5.60 -5.50
CA ARG A 64 15.24 -4.96 -5.09
C ARG A 64 15.13 -3.45 -5.28
N PHE A 65 15.25 -2.72 -4.18
CA PHE A 65 15.25 -1.27 -4.16
C PHE A 65 16.68 -0.74 -4.36
N SER A 66 16.89 0.07 -5.40
CA SER A 66 18.20 0.61 -5.77
C SER A 66 18.20 2.14 -5.77
N SER A 67 19.21 2.77 -5.15
CA SER A 67 19.22 4.22 -4.96
C SER A 67 19.72 4.97 -6.19
N LEU A 68 18.98 5.98 -6.66
CA LEU A 68 19.43 6.89 -7.72
C LEU A 68 20.11 8.13 -7.13
N SER A 69 21.35 8.36 -7.52
CA SER A 69 22.05 9.63 -7.27
C SER A 69 21.84 10.60 -8.46
N PRO A 70 21.46 11.88 -8.26
CA PRO A 70 20.98 12.53 -7.04
C PRO A 70 19.48 12.92 -7.08
N LEU A 71 18.80 12.63 -5.97
CA LEU A 71 17.78 13.45 -5.29
C LEU A 71 16.98 14.48 -6.10
N ARG A 72 15.71 14.13 -6.36
CA ARG A 72 14.54 15.04 -6.30
C ARG A 72 13.41 14.16 -5.74
N CYS A 73 12.75 14.53 -4.64
CA CYS A 73 11.68 13.72 -4.04
C CYS A 73 10.69 13.28 -5.13
N TYR A 74 10.27 12.00 -5.17
CA TYR A 74 9.40 11.25 -6.14
C TYR A 74 8.89 9.92 -5.38
N SER A 75 8.37 8.67 -5.69
CA SER A 75 7.98 7.65 -6.78
C SER A 75 6.51 7.02 -6.63
N SER A 76 5.59 6.95 -7.63
CA SER A 76 4.08 6.85 -7.51
C SER A 76 3.49 5.42 -7.35
N LEU A 77 2.16 5.30 -7.28
CA LEU A 77 1.45 4.02 -7.40
C LEU A 77 1.72 3.32 -8.73
N GLY A 78 2.31 2.12 -8.63
CA GLY A 78 2.78 1.35 -9.78
C GLY A 78 3.85 2.08 -10.62
N ARG A 79 4.24 1.48 -11.74
CA ARG A 79 5.15 2.10 -12.71
C ARG A 79 4.36 3.02 -13.64
N THR A 80 4.27 4.30 -13.30
CA THR A 80 3.59 5.32 -14.15
C THR A 80 4.43 5.78 -15.33
N GLY A 81 5.73 5.47 -15.34
CA GLY A 81 6.70 5.91 -16.34
C GLY A 81 7.42 7.19 -15.94
N GLY A 82 8.74 7.25 -16.21
CA GLY A 82 9.57 8.37 -15.75
C GLY A 82 9.71 8.40 -14.22
N LYS A 83 9.56 9.60 -13.64
CA LYS A 83 9.64 9.88 -12.20
C LYS A 83 8.24 10.33 -11.68
N GLN A 84 7.90 9.95 -10.45
CA GLN A 84 6.57 9.53 -9.93
C GLN A 84 6.55 9.85 -8.37
N VAL A 85 5.52 9.79 -7.45
CA VAL A 85 5.50 10.22 -5.97
C VAL A 85 5.32 9.20 -4.77
N VAL A 86 6.28 9.17 -3.80
CA VAL A 86 6.23 8.60 -2.41
C VAL A 86 6.45 9.74 -1.41
N SER A 87 5.57 9.90 -0.42
CA SER A 87 5.66 11.01 0.55
C SER A 87 5.60 10.56 2.01
N LEU A 88 6.73 10.12 2.56
CA LEU A 88 6.87 9.90 4.01
C LEU A 88 6.85 11.26 4.73
N SER A 89 5.96 11.48 5.69
CA SER A 89 5.95 12.74 6.46
C SER A 89 7.04 12.78 7.54
N LYS A 90 7.68 13.96 7.69
CA LYS A 90 8.83 14.19 8.58
C LYS A 90 8.47 14.12 10.08
N ARG A 91 7.18 14.08 10.44
CA ARG A 91 6.67 13.83 11.79
C ARG A 91 5.81 12.55 11.78
N GLY A 92 6.29 11.50 12.44
CA GLY A 92 5.49 10.29 12.72
C GLY A 92 5.43 9.20 11.63
N CYS A 93 5.99 9.41 10.42
CA CYS A 93 5.87 8.43 9.32
C CYS A 93 7.17 7.67 9.00
N VAL A 94 8.08 7.51 9.99
CA VAL A 94 9.30 6.71 9.81
C VAL A 94 9.30 5.51 10.78
N TYR A 95 8.21 4.74 10.73
CA TYR A 95 8.06 3.43 11.36
C TYR A 95 8.11 2.33 10.29
N HIS A 96 8.63 1.15 10.62
CA HIS A 96 8.93 0.06 9.68
C HIS A 96 7.74 -0.29 8.77
N GLY A 97 6.59 -0.67 9.36
CA GLY A 97 5.40 -1.03 8.58
C GLY A 97 4.75 0.12 7.82
N ILE A 98 4.93 1.39 8.23
CA ILE A 98 4.49 2.55 7.42
C ILE A 98 5.35 2.67 6.16
N VAL A 99 6.68 2.56 6.27
CA VAL A 99 7.53 2.58 5.07
C VAL A 99 7.20 1.41 4.14
N GLN A 100 6.88 0.23 4.67
CA GLN A 100 6.45 -0.90 3.85
C GLN A 100 5.10 -0.69 3.16
N HIS A 101 4.15 -0.04 3.83
CA HIS A 101 2.86 0.35 3.28
C HIS A 101 3.02 1.22 2.02
N GLU A 102 3.78 2.31 2.12
CA GLU A 102 4.09 3.19 0.97
C GLU A 102 4.82 2.44 -0.16
N LEU A 103 5.75 1.55 0.19
CA LEU A 103 6.47 0.75 -0.79
C LEU A 103 5.57 -0.28 -1.48
N ASN A 104 4.52 -0.79 -0.82
CA ASN A 104 3.52 -1.65 -1.44
C ASN A 104 2.62 -0.87 -2.42
N HIS A 105 2.25 0.37 -2.10
CA HIS A 105 1.61 1.26 -3.08
C HIS A 105 2.51 1.48 -4.30
N ALA A 106 3.81 1.75 -4.10
CA ALA A 106 4.76 1.87 -5.21
C ALA A 106 4.93 0.57 -6.03
N LEU A 107 4.62 -0.60 -5.47
CA LEU A 107 4.57 -1.88 -6.18
C LEU A 107 3.23 -2.16 -6.90
N GLY A 108 2.18 -1.36 -6.66
CA GLY A 108 0.89 -1.44 -7.34
C GLY A 108 -0.28 -1.94 -6.50
N PHE A 109 -0.12 -2.08 -5.18
CA PHE A 109 -1.19 -2.46 -4.25
C PHE A 109 -1.98 -1.23 -3.75
N TYR A 110 -3.25 -1.44 -3.40
CA TYR A 110 -4.12 -0.48 -2.70
C TYR A 110 -4.51 -1.09 -1.35
N HIS A 111 -5.35 -0.41 -0.57
CA HIS A 111 -5.79 -0.92 0.72
C HIS A 111 -6.65 -2.19 0.68
N GLU A 112 -6.58 -2.95 1.76
CA GLU A 112 -7.31 -4.22 1.89
C GLU A 112 -8.82 -3.98 2.02
N HIS A 113 -9.23 -2.93 2.76
CA HIS A 113 -10.64 -2.61 2.95
C HIS A 113 -11.33 -2.07 1.69
N THR A 114 -10.60 -1.79 0.60
CA THR A 114 -11.19 -1.41 -0.70
C THR A 114 -11.26 -2.58 -1.68
N ARG A 115 -10.90 -3.81 -1.27
CA ARG A 115 -11.11 -5.04 -2.07
C ARG A 115 -12.55 -5.19 -2.57
N SER A 116 -12.70 -5.68 -3.80
CA SER A 116 -14.01 -5.92 -4.44
C SER A 116 -14.93 -6.85 -3.63
N ASP A 117 -14.37 -7.81 -2.89
CA ASP A 117 -15.04 -8.77 -2.01
C ASP A 117 -15.11 -8.36 -0.53
N ARG A 118 -14.63 -7.15 -0.15
CA ARG A 118 -14.49 -6.71 1.26
C ARG A 118 -15.76 -6.77 2.09
N ASP A 119 -16.94 -6.59 1.48
CA ASP A 119 -18.24 -6.62 2.20
C ASP A 119 -18.58 -8.01 2.77
N ARG A 120 -17.82 -9.06 2.42
CA ARG A 120 -17.91 -10.39 3.04
C ARG A 120 -17.15 -10.50 4.37
N TYR A 121 -16.32 -9.51 4.69
CA TYR A 121 -15.32 -9.55 5.77
C TYR A 121 -15.36 -8.32 6.68
N VAL A 122 -15.81 -7.16 6.16
CA VAL A 122 -16.00 -5.92 6.94
C VAL A 122 -17.31 -5.22 6.57
N THR A 123 -17.96 -4.61 7.56
CA THR A 123 -19.01 -3.60 7.38
C THR A 123 -18.40 -2.20 7.49
N ILE A 124 -18.78 -1.32 6.56
CA ILE A 124 -18.39 0.11 6.58
C ILE A 124 -19.52 0.93 7.21
N ASN A 125 -19.20 1.60 8.32
CA ASN A 125 -20.13 2.43 9.09
C ASN A 125 -20.10 3.86 8.54
N TRP A 126 -20.69 4.08 7.37
CA TRP A 126 -20.67 5.36 6.63
C TRP A 126 -21.08 6.58 7.46
N GLN A 127 -21.99 6.42 8.42
CA GLN A 127 -22.45 7.45 9.35
C GLN A 127 -21.39 7.92 10.37
N ASN A 128 -20.31 7.16 10.56
CA ASN A 128 -19.19 7.52 11.43
C ASN A 128 -18.02 8.15 10.67
N ILE A 129 -18.04 8.15 9.32
CA ILE A 129 -16.94 8.63 8.47
C ILE A 129 -17.15 10.12 8.14
N ASP A 130 -16.07 10.90 8.13
CA ASP A 130 -16.07 12.27 7.60
C ASP A 130 -16.67 12.30 6.17
N PRO A 131 -17.78 13.03 5.93
CA PRO A 131 -18.41 13.11 4.61
C PRO A 131 -17.46 13.57 3.50
N THR A 132 -16.43 14.35 3.82
CA THR A 132 -15.40 14.80 2.87
C THR A 132 -14.36 13.72 2.56
N MET A 133 -14.36 12.59 3.28
CA MET A 133 -13.38 11.49 3.18
C MET A 133 -14.00 10.14 2.83
N GLN A 134 -15.33 10.04 2.70
CA GLN A 134 -16.03 8.78 2.40
C GLN A 134 -15.51 8.07 1.14
N TYR A 135 -14.98 8.80 0.15
CA TYR A 135 -14.41 8.20 -1.05
C TYR A 135 -13.21 7.25 -0.77
N ASN A 136 -12.52 7.40 0.37
CA ASN A 136 -11.45 6.51 0.84
C ASN A 136 -11.94 5.11 1.27
N PHE A 137 -13.25 4.87 1.24
CA PHE A 137 -13.91 3.61 1.62
C PHE A 137 -14.73 3.02 0.47
N ASN A 138 -14.68 3.61 -0.72
CA ASN A 138 -15.24 3.00 -1.92
C ASN A 138 -14.54 1.67 -2.23
N LYS A 139 -15.24 0.75 -2.90
CA LYS A 139 -14.60 -0.49 -3.38
C LYS A 139 -13.93 -0.24 -4.72
N GLU A 140 -12.69 -0.68 -4.84
CA GLU A 140 -11.95 -0.74 -6.09
C GLU A 140 -12.28 -2.03 -6.86
N ASN A 141 -12.03 -2.02 -8.17
CA ASN A 141 -12.19 -3.23 -9.00
C ASN A 141 -10.87 -4.01 -9.02
N THR A 142 -10.67 -4.81 -7.97
CA THR A 142 -9.38 -5.37 -7.53
C THR A 142 -9.01 -6.70 -8.17
N ASN A 143 -7.74 -6.90 -8.50
CA ASN A 143 -7.21 -8.25 -8.75
C ASN A 143 -6.76 -8.87 -7.41
N ASN A 144 -7.55 -9.79 -6.87
CA ASN A 144 -7.27 -10.40 -5.57
C ASN A 144 -6.15 -11.46 -5.60
N LEU A 145 -5.55 -11.74 -6.76
CA LEU A 145 -4.44 -12.69 -6.96
C LEU A 145 -4.70 -14.10 -6.38
N ASN A 146 -5.97 -14.51 -6.37
CA ASN A 146 -6.48 -15.73 -5.73
C ASN A 146 -6.12 -15.88 -4.24
N THR A 147 -5.85 -14.77 -3.55
CA THR A 147 -5.57 -14.73 -2.10
C THR A 147 -6.82 -14.39 -1.28
N PRO A 148 -6.95 -14.97 -0.07
CA PRO A 148 -8.00 -14.57 0.87
C PRO A 148 -7.87 -13.10 1.28
N TYR A 149 -8.93 -12.60 1.91
CA TYR A 149 -8.94 -11.31 2.59
C TYR A 149 -8.12 -11.40 3.89
N ASP A 150 -7.33 -10.38 4.18
CA ASP A 150 -6.36 -10.39 5.28
C ASP A 150 -6.51 -9.17 6.21
N TYR A 151 -7.19 -9.37 7.33
CA TYR A 151 -7.28 -8.41 8.43
C TYR A 151 -5.91 -7.95 8.98
N SER A 152 -4.89 -8.80 8.85
CA SER A 152 -3.52 -8.54 9.30
C SER A 152 -2.62 -7.86 8.25
N SER A 153 -3.12 -7.63 7.03
CA SER A 153 -2.38 -6.94 5.98
C SER A 153 -1.92 -5.56 6.46
N VAL A 154 -0.68 -5.21 6.16
CA VAL A 154 -0.17 -3.84 6.42
C VAL A 154 -0.93 -2.81 5.58
N MET A 155 -1.66 -3.25 4.54
CA MET A 155 -2.53 -2.44 3.69
C MET A 155 -3.95 -2.27 4.25
N HIS A 156 -4.30 -2.86 5.39
CA HIS A 156 -5.63 -2.66 5.99
C HIS A 156 -5.69 -1.33 6.78
N TYR A 157 -6.82 -0.63 6.76
CA TYR A 157 -7.09 0.48 7.70
C TYR A 157 -7.41 -0.01 9.12
N GLY A 158 -7.18 0.85 10.11
CA GLY A 158 -7.65 0.64 11.49
C GLY A 158 -9.16 0.92 11.66
N LYS A 159 -9.76 0.39 12.73
CA LYS A 159 -11.21 0.45 12.98
C LYS A 159 -11.80 1.86 12.96
N THR A 160 -11.02 2.89 13.32
CA THR A 160 -11.45 4.30 13.48
C THR A 160 -10.92 5.26 12.40
N ALA A 161 -10.40 4.74 11.27
CA ALA A 161 -9.88 5.59 10.19
C ALA A 161 -10.93 6.61 9.73
N PHE A 162 -10.55 7.89 9.61
CA PHE A 162 -11.42 9.01 9.19
C PHE A 162 -12.74 9.16 9.99
N THR A 163 -12.75 8.77 11.27
CA THR A 163 -13.93 8.92 12.15
C THR A 163 -14.21 10.39 12.51
N ILE A 164 -15.49 10.79 12.52
CA ILE A 164 -15.95 12.10 13.03
C ILE A 164 -16.36 12.09 14.51
N ASN A 165 -16.57 10.91 15.08
CA ASN A 165 -17.18 10.75 16.41
C ASN A 165 -16.42 9.77 17.33
N GLY A 166 -15.23 9.33 16.91
CA GLY A 166 -14.41 8.35 17.65
C GLY A 166 -14.88 6.90 17.52
N LEU A 167 -16.05 6.66 16.92
CA LEU A 167 -16.60 5.31 16.73
C LEU A 167 -15.99 4.63 15.51
N ASN A 168 -16.11 3.30 15.47
CA ASN A 168 -15.59 2.49 14.37
C ASN A 168 -16.23 2.88 13.03
N THR A 169 -15.39 3.19 12.04
CA THR A 169 -15.75 3.35 10.63
C THR A 169 -15.66 2.03 9.86
N ILE A 170 -14.83 1.08 10.33
CA ILE A 170 -14.73 -0.29 9.81
C ILE A 170 -14.98 -1.27 10.96
N THR A 171 -15.90 -2.22 10.75
CA THR A 171 -16.20 -3.30 11.70
C THR A 171 -16.00 -4.66 11.03
N PRO A 172 -15.04 -5.50 11.46
CA PRO A 172 -14.91 -6.87 10.97
C PRO A 172 -16.15 -7.73 11.26
N ILE A 173 -16.43 -8.69 10.38
CA ILE A 173 -17.53 -9.65 10.48
C ILE A 173 -17.06 -11.08 10.15
N PRO A 174 -17.63 -12.13 10.76
CA PRO A 174 -18.69 -12.10 11.77
C PRO A 174 -18.21 -11.67 13.16
N ASP A 175 -16.90 -11.70 13.44
CA ASP A 175 -16.34 -11.29 14.72
C ASP A 175 -15.74 -9.87 14.68
N ALA A 176 -16.41 -8.93 15.33
CA ALA A 176 -15.95 -7.55 15.48
C ALA A 176 -14.73 -7.39 16.41
N SER A 177 -14.33 -8.43 17.16
CA SER A 177 -13.15 -8.41 18.03
C SER A 177 -11.84 -8.41 17.24
N VAL A 178 -11.83 -9.03 16.04
CA VAL A 178 -10.69 -9.15 15.12
C VAL A 178 -9.94 -7.83 14.96
N GLN A 179 -8.60 -7.88 15.03
CA GLN A 179 -7.75 -6.69 14.93
C GLN A 179 -7.46 -6.35 13.47
N ILE A 180 -7.48 -5.05 13.14
CA ILE A 180 -7.20 -4.51 11.80
C ILE A 180 -6.39 -3.21 11.92
N GLY A 181 -5.59 -2.90 10.89
CA GLY A 181 -4.82 -1.65 10.84
C GLY A 181 -3.42 -1.72 11.44
N GLN A 182 -2.81 -2.90 11.49
CA GLN A 182 -1.43 -3.06 11.98
C GLN A 182 -0.41 -2.34 11.07
N ARG A 183 0.70 -1.86 11.65
CA ARG A 183 1.83 -1.20 10.95
C ARG A 183 3.19 -1.66 11.49
N VAL A 184 3.31 -2.96 11.78
CA VAL A 184 4.50 -3.61 12.36
C VAL A 184 5.42 -4.15 11.27
N ASP A 185 4.97 -5.13 10.48
CA ASP A 185 5.67 -5.75 9.33
C ASP A 185 4.64 -6.11 8.23
N LEU A 186 5.09 -6.45 7.03
CA LEU A 186 4.26 -7.07 5.99
C LEU A 186 3.67 -8.40 6.46
N SER A 187 2.39 -8.65 6.18
CA SER A 187 1.78 -9.95 6.45
C SER A 187 2.31 -11.04 5.50
N VAL A 188 2.09 -12.31 5.86
CA VAL A 188 2.40 -13.46 4.99
C VAL A 188 1.67 -13.34 3.64
N ILE A 189 0.44 -12.81 3.65
CA ILE A 189 -0.38 -12.64 2.44
C ILE A 189 0.09 -11.43 1.64
N ASP A 190 0.54 -10.33 2.27
CA ASP A 190 1.19 -9.22 1.56
C ASP A 190 2.42 -9.72 0.78
N ILE A 191 3.28 -10.50 1.43
CA ILE A 191 4.47 -11.12 0.82
C ILE A 191 4.10 -12.08 -0.32
N GLN A 192 3.09 -12.94 -0.09
CA GLN A 192 2.58 -13.86 -1.11
C GLN A 192 2.08 -13.10 -2.34
N ARG A 193 1.31 -12.01 -2.16
CA ARG A 193 0.80 -11.18 -3.26
C ARG A 193 1.91 -10.51 -4.06
N ILE A 194 2.95 -9.98 -3.40
CA ILE A 194 4.12 -9.42 -4.09
C ILE A 194 4.78 -10.50 -4.96
N ASN A 195 5.00 -11.69 -4.41
CA ASN A 195 5.64 -12.78 -5.14
C ASN A 195 4.78 -13.27 -6.32
N THR A 196 3.48 -13.49 -6.13
CA THR A 196 2.54 -13.84 -7.22
C THR A 196 2.48 -12.76 -8.30
N LEU A 197 2.43 -11.47 -7.93
CA LEU A 197 2.30 -10.36 -8.88
C LEU A 197 3.55 -10.21 -9.77
N TYR A 198 4.72 -10.45 -9.21
CA TYR A 198 6.02 -10.32 -9.89
C TYR A 198 6.61 -11.68 -10.33
N ASN A 199 5.81 -12.75 -10.26
CA ASN A 199 6.18 -14.15 -10.54
C ASN A 199 7.52 -14.55 -9.89
N CYS A 200 7.78 -14.10 -8.66
CA CYS A 200 9.00 -14.38 -7.91
C CYS A 200 9.09 -15.87 -7.54
#